data_AF-A0A4Z2CAM6-F1
#
_entry.id   AF-A0A4Z2CAM6-F1
#
_cell.length_a   1.000
_cell.length_b   1.000
_cell.length_c   1.000
_cell.angle_alpha   90.00
_cell.angle_beta   90.00
_cell.angle_gamma   90.00
#
_symmetry.space_group_name_H-M   'P 1'
#
loop_
_entity.id
_entity.type
_entity.pdbx_description
1 polymer ?
#
loop_
_entity_poly.entity_id
_entity_poly.type
_entity_poly.pdbx_seq_one_letter_code
_entity_poly.pdbx_strand_id
1 'polypeptide(L)' 'MYCGADGEWLVPIGNCLCNPGYEERNSECQACKIGYYRALATDGSCSKCPLHSYSVREGSTSCVCDKGYFRS' A
#
# COMPACT_ATOMS: atom_id res chain seq x y z
N MET A 1 21.79 7.40 3.02
CA MET A 1 22.82 6.34 2.93
C MET A 1 24.19 7.00 2.82
N TYR A 2 25.22 6.36 3.37
CA TYR A 2 26.61 6.84 3.28
C TYR A 2 27.42 5.82 2.48
N CYS A 3 28.29 6.32 1.58
CA CYS A 3 29.19 5.51 0.76
C CYS A 3 30.56 5.43 1.43
N GLY A 4 31.05 4.20 1.69
CA GLY A 4 32.36 3.94 2.28
C GLY A 4 33.51 4.17 1.31
N ALA A 5 34.74 4.29 1.84
CA ALA A 5 35.94 4.47 1.01
C ALA A 5 36.33 3.21 0.21
N ASP A 6 35.81 2.05 0.61
CA ASP A 6 35.87 0.76 -0.08
C ASP A 6 34.77 0.59 -1.15
N GLY A 7 33.85 1.57 -1.26
CA GLY A 7 32.72 1.53 -2.18
C GLY A 7 31.48 0.81 -1.65
N GLU A 8 31.49 0.35 -0.40
CA GLU A 8 30.36 -0.35 0.22
C GLU A 8 29.33 0.63 0.82
N TRP A 9 28.07 0.22 0.83
CA TRP A 9 27.00 0.99 1.47
C TRP A 9 26.99 0.72 2.97
N LEU A 10 27.12 1.78 3.77
CA LEU A 10 26.96 1.71 5.21
C LEU A 10 25.47 1.65 5.61
N VAL A 11 25.20 1.25 6.85
CA VAL A 11 23.84 1.03 7.40
C VAL A 11 22.91 2.21 7.05
N PRO A 12 21.81 1.96 6.32
CA PRO A 12 20.84 3.02 6.01
C PRO A 12 20.10 3.46 7.28
N ILE A 13 19.86 4.77 7.40
CA ILE A 13 19.05 5.36 8.46
C ILE A 13 17.75 5.87 7.83
N GLY A 14 16.62 5.41 8.36
CA GLY A 14 15.29 5.74 7.88
C GLY A 14 14.76 4.75 6.85
N ASN A 15 13.43 4.72 6.72
CA ASN A 15 12.71 3.90 5.75
C ASN A 15 11.68 4.76 5.01
N CYS A 16 11.31 4.32 3.81
CA CYS A 16 10.18 4.87 3.08
C CYS A 16 8.96 3.95 3.25
N LEU A 17 7.77 4.53 3.21
CA LEU A 17 6.52 3.79 3.17
C LEU A 17 5.86 4.03 1.81
N CYS A 18 5.23 2.99 1.26
CA CYS A 18 4.43 3.16 0.06
C CYS A 18 3.23 4.07 0.32
N ASN A 19 2.85 4.82 -0.71
CA ASN A 19 1.67 5.68 -0.67
C ASN A 19 0.40 4.84 -0.40
N PRO A 20 -0.66 5.45 0.16
CA PRO A 20 -1.97 4.82 0.25
C PRO A 20 -2.39 4.20 -1.09
N GLY A 21 -2.97 3.01 -1.04
CA GLY A 21 -3.32 2.23 -2.24
C GLY A 21 -2.16 1.44 -2.86
N TYR A 22 -0.94 1.51 -2.33
CA TYR A 22 0.21 0.76 -2.85
C TYR A 22 0.82 -0.12 -1.77
N GLU A 23 1.27 -1.33 -2.11
CA GLU A 23 2.03 -2.22 -1.22
C GLU A 23 3.47 -2.38 -1.67
N GLU A 24 4.36 -2.60 -0.71
CA GLU A 24 5.73 -2.96 -1.01
C GLU A 24 5.77 -4.40 -1.52
N ARG A 25 6.26 -4.58 -2.75
CA ARG A 25 6.42 -5.88 -3.38
C ARG A 25 7.68 -5.86 -4.25
N ASN A 26 8.61 -6.77 -3.97
CA ASN A 26 9.92 -6.83 -4.65
C ASN A 26 10.69 -5.50 -4.61
N SER A 27 10.68 -4.81 -3.46
CA SER A 27 11.31 -3.49 -3.27
C SER A 27 10.74 -2.36 -4.15
N GLU A 28 9.55 -2.56 -4.71
CA GLU A 28 8.80 -1.55 -5.44
C GLU A 28 7.43 -1.31 -4.77
N CYS A 29 6.89 -0.11 -4.92
CA CYS A 29 5.51 0.17 -4.53
C CYS A 29 4.57 -0.20 -5.67
N GLN A 30 3.86 -1.32 -5.53
CA GLN A 30 2.90 -1.79 -6.51
C GLN A 30 1.48 -1.43 -6.08
N ALA A 31 0.63 -1.07 -7.04
CA ALA A 31 -0.76 -0.72 -6.77
C ALA A 31 -1.52 -1.93 -6.20
N CYS A 32 -2.38 -1.71 -5.20
CA CYS A 32 -3.27 -2.74 -4.71
C CYS A 32 -4.13 -3.27 -5.86
N LYS A 33 -4.25 -4.60 -5.95
CA LYS A 33 -5.08 -5.23 -6.98
C LYS A 33 -6.56 -4.87 -6.80
N ILE A 34 -7.33 -5.06 -7.87
CA ILE A 34 -8.80 -4.94 -7.84
C ILE A 34 -9.37 -5.86 -6.75
N GLY A 35 -10.32 -5.34 -5.97
CA GLY A 35 -10.89 -6.01 -4.79
C GLY A 35 -10.05 -5.87 -3.50
N TYR A 36 -8.90 -5.19 -3.56
CA TYR A 36 -8.07 -4.84 -2.41
C TYR A 36 -7.96 -3.32 -2.24
N TYR A 37 -7.61 -2.90 -1.03
CA TYR A 37 -7.38 -1.51 -0.69
C TYR A 37 -6.27 -1.36 0.36
N ARG A 38 -5.72 -0.16 0.45
CA ARG A 38 -4.84 0.24 1.55
C ARG A 38 -5.10 1.70 1.91
N ALA A 39 -5.62 1.96 3.10
CA ALA A 39 -6.14 3.28 3.45
C ALA A 39 -5.03 4.26 3.84
N LEU A 40 -4.01 3.79 4.55
CA LEU A 40 -2.92 4.61 5.06
C LEU A 40 -1.56 4.12 4.58
N ALA A 41 -0.58 5.03 4.51
CA ALA A 41 0.81 4.67 4.24
C ALA A 41 1.42 3.84 5.38
N THR A 42 0.89 3.96 6.60
CA THR A 42 1.31 3.17 7.77
C THR A 42 0.67 1.78 7.82
N ASP A 43 -0.37 1.53 7.02
CA ASP A 43 -0.93 0.19 6.89
C ASP A 43 0.12 -0.73 6.22
N GLY A 44 0.03 -2.04 6.49
CA GLY A 44 0.95 -3.02 5.93
C GLY A 44 0.75 -3.26 4.43
N SER A 45 0.49 -4.51 4.05
CA SER A 45 0.13 -4.88 2.69
C SER A 45 -1.34 -4.55 2.36
N CYS A 46 -1.69 -4.66 1.08
CA CYS A 46 -3.06 -4.44 0.63
C CYS A 46 -4.01 -5.44 1.28
N SER A 47 -5.09 -4.93 1.87
CA SER A 47 -6.12 -5.74 2.50
C SER A 47 -7.30 -5.95 1.56
N LYS A 48 -7.93 -7.12 1.63
CA LYS A 48 -9.12 -7.40 0.83
C LYS A 48 -10.26 -6.49 1.28
N CYS A 49 -11.07 -6.01 0.34
CA CYS A 49 -12.27 -5.25 0.69
C CYS A 49 -13.18 -6.04 1.64
N PRO A 50 -13.71 -5.40 2.70
CA PRO A 50 -14.63 -6.03 3.63
C PRO A 50 -15.95 -6.41 2.93
N LEU A 51 -16.75 -7.26 3.60
CA LEU A 51 -18.05 -7.70 3.07
C LEU A 51 -18.92 -6.50 2.66
N HIS A 52 -19.66 -6.67 1.56
CA HIS A 52 -20.53 -5.64 0.99
C HIS A 52 -19.82 -4.35 0.54
N SER A 53 -18.54 -4.49 0.16
CA SER A 53 -17.77 -3.43 -0.45
C SER A 53 -16.80 -3.99 -1.49
N TYR A 54 -16.42 -3.15 -2.45
CA TYR A 54 -15.52 -3.55 -3.52
C TYR A 54 -14.70 -2.37 -4.06
N SER A 55 -13.46 -2.64 -4.44
CA SER A 55 -12.60 -1.68 -5.14
C SER A 55 -12.52 -2.04 -6.62
N VAL A 56 -13.08 -1.17 -7.47
CA VAL A 56 -13.19 -1.41 -8.92
C VAL A 56 -11.87 -1.10 -9.64
N ARG A 57 -10.99 -0.31 -9.02
CA ARG A 57 -9.73 0.15 -9.59
C ARG A 57 -8.55 -0.38 -8.78
N GLU A 58 -7.44 -0.61 -9.46
CA GLU A 58 -6.16 -0.81 -8.79
C GLU A 58 -5.75 0.47 -8.04
N GLY A 59 -4.93 0.33 -7.01
CA GLY A 59 -4.44 1.49 -6.26
C GLY A 59 -5.47 2.10 -5.31
N SER A 60 -6.56 1.38 -4.99
CA SER A 60 -7.65 1.94 -4.20
C SER A 60 -7.27 2.16 -2.74
N THR A 61 -7.57 3.35 -2.22
CA THR A 61 -7.40 3.68 -0.80
C THR A 61 -8.62 3.33 0.04
N SER A 62 -9.75 3.08 -0.62
CA SER A 62 -11.00 2.68 0.00
C SER A 62 -11.80 1.76 -0.91
N CYS A 63 -12.72 1.02 -0.32
CA CYS A 63 -13.68 0.20 -1.04
C CYS A 63 -15.00 0.96 -1.13
N VAL A 64 -15.65 0.90 -2.29
CA VAL A 64 -16.98 1.46 -2.50
C VAL A 64 -17.99 0.48 -1.93
N CYS A 65 -18.96 0.95 -1.15
CA CYS A 65 -20.03 0.10 -0.64
C CYS A 65 -20.92 -0.37 -1.78
N ASP A 66 -21.34 -1.64 -1.71
CA ASP A 66 -22.34 -2.17 -2.63
C ASP A 66 -23.68 -1.44 -2.48
N LYS A 67 -24.51 -1.50 -3.52
CA LYS A 67 -25.82 -0.82 -3.52
C LYS A 67 -26.66 -1.29 -2.31
N GLY A 68 -27.07 -0.33 -1.47
CA GLY A 68 -27.85 -0.59 -0.25
C GLY A 68 -27.02 -0.73 1.02
N TYR A 69 -25.68 -0.67 0.94
CA TYR A 69 -24.78 -0.64 2.08
C TYR A 69 -24.14 0.73 2.25
N PHE A 70 -23.88 1.10 3.49
CA PHE A 70 -23.37 2.43 3.85
C PHE A 70 -22.37 2.31 5.00
N ARG A 71 -21.50 3.31 5.12
CA ARG A 71 -20.59 3.49 6.25
C ARG A 71 -20.96 4.79 6.96
N SER A 72 -21.08 4.75 8.29
CA SER A 72 -21.36 5.90 9.16
C SER A 72 -20.12 6.74 9.43
#